data_AF-A0A932SGA6-F1
#
_entry.id   AF-A0A932SGA6-F1
#
_cell.length_a   1.000
_cell.length_b   1.000
_cell.length_c   1.000
_cell.angle_alpha   90.00
_cell.angle_beta   90.00
_cell.angle_gamma   90.00
#
_symmetry.space_group_name_H-M   'P 1'
#
loop_
_entity.id
_entity.type
_entity.pdbx_description
1 polymer ?
#
loop_
_entity_poly.entity_id
_entity_poly.type
_entity_poly.pdbx_seq_one_letter_code
_entity_poly.pdbx_strand_id
1 'polypeptide(L)' 'MECPACKVRNGNHRSFCWKCRFPMALHCPHCGSANKTGTALCGGCGKNLLDQSHPVLAPRNPLPYPP' A
#
# COMPACT_ATOMS: atom_id res chain seq x y z
N MET A 1 -5.62 6.37 -12.83
CA MET A 1 -6.25 5.21 -12.15
C MET A 1 -7.75 5.18 -12.43
N GLU A 2 -8.38 4.00 -12.45
CA GLU A 2 -9.84 3.87 -12.60
C GLU A 2 -10.53 3.79 -11.24
N CYS A 3 -11.69 4.43 -11.08
CA CYS A 3 -12.46 4.35 -9.84
C CYS A 3 -13.15 2.97 -9.72
N PRO A 4 -12.95 2.21 -8.63
CA PRO A 4 -13.60 0.90 -8.49
C PRO A 4 -15.12 0.99 -8.33
N ALA A 5 -15.63 2.11 -7.80
CA ALA A 5 -17.07 2.29 -7.58
C ALA A 5 -17.84 2.75 -8.82
N CYS A 6 -17.28 3.68 -9.62
CA CYS A 6 -18.00 4.27 -10.76
C CYS A 6 -17.27 4.13 -12.11
N LYS A 7 -16.13 3.44 -12.14
CA LYS A 7 -15.31 3.16 -13.32
C LYS A 7 -14.80 4.39 -14.08
N VAL A 8 -14.88 5.58 -13.50
CA VAL A 8 -14.35 6.79 -14.14
C VAL A 8 -12.82 6.85 -14.01
N ARG A 9 -12.14 7.33 -15.06
CA ARG A 9 -10.71 7.64 -15.02
C ARG A 9 -10.44 8.83 -14.09
N ASN A 10 -9.60 8.62 -13.08
CA ASN A 10 -9.04 9.63 -12.20
C ASN A 10 -7.52 9.79 -12.45
N GLY A 11 -6.99 10.98 -12.13
CA GLY A 11 -5.54 11.18 -12.06
C GLY A 11 -4.92 10.38 -10.92
N ASN A 12 -3.68 9.93 -11.09
CA ASN A 12 -3.03 8.99 -10.16
C ASN A 12 -2.82 9.54 -8.74
N HIS A 13 -2.89 10.85 -8.54
CA HIS A 13 -2.62 11.49 -7.25
C HIS A 13 -3.90 11.98 -6.52
N ARG A 14 -5.09 11.59 -7.00
CA ARG A 14 -6.35 11.99 -6.36
C ARG A 14 -6.65 11.10 -5.16
N SER A 15 -6.91 11.70 -3.99
CA SER A 15 -7.37 10.98 -2.79
C SER A 15 -8.82 10.52 -2.89
N PHE A 16 -9.64 11.19 -3.70
CA PHE A 16 -11.05 10.88 -3.90
C PHE A 16 -11.42 10.96 -5.38
N CYS A 17 -12.38 10.14 -5.79
CA CYS A 17 -12.91 10.17 -7.14
C CYS A 17 -13.62 11.51 -7.41
N TRP A 18 -13.25 12.18 -8.51
CA TRP A 18 -13.82 13.50 -8.86
C TRP A 18 -15.35 13.46 -9.06
N LYS A 19 -15.88 12.34 -9.57
CA LYS A 19 -17.31 12.17 -9.84
C LYS A 19 -18.11 11.69 -8.64
N CYS A 20 -17.82 10.49 -8.11
CA CYS A 20 -18.62 9.87 -7.05
C CYS A 20 -18.09 10.10 -5.62
N ARG A 21 -16.98 10.81 -5.42
CA ARG A 21 -16.31 11.01 -4.12
C ARG A 21 -15.82 9.73 -3.42
N PHE A 22 -15.79 8.58 -4.10
CA PHE A 22 -15.24 7.36 -3.53
C PHE A 22 -13.77 7.55 -3.09
N PRO A 23 -13.38 7.13 -1.88
CA PRO A 23 -12.00 7.23 -1.40
C PRO A 23 -11.10 6.36 -2.26
N MET A 24 -10.08 6.98 -2.85
CA MET A 24 -9.06 6.29 -3.64
C MET A 24 -7.83 5.97 -2.79
N ALA A 25 -7.71 6.56 -1.60
CA ALA A 25 -6.68 6.24 -0.62
C ALA A 25 -6.87 4.82 -0.06
N LEU A 26 -5.76 4.12 0.16
CA LEU A 26 -5.77 2.79 0.74
C LEU A 26 -5.55 2.89 2.25
N HIS A 27 -6.50 2.42 3.04
CA HIS A 27 -6.32 2.38 4.49
C HIS A 27 -5.50 1.14 4.86
N CYS A 28 -4.52 1.31 5.72
CA CYS A 28 -3.73 0.18 6.20
C CYS A 28 -4.61 -0.75 7.03
N PRO A 29 -4.73 -2.04 6.70
CA PRO A 29 -5.53 -2.97 7.49
C PRO A 29 -4.94 -3.23 8.89
N HIS A 30 -3.65 -2.91 9.10
CA HIS A 30 -2.99 -3.12 10.38
C HIS A 30 -3.11 -1.97 11.37
N CYS A 31 -3.07 -0.72 10.90
CA CYS A 31 -3.07 0.46 11.79
C CYS A 31 -4.14 1.51 11.45
N GLY A 32 -4.93 1.31 10.39
CA GLY A 32 -5.97 2.23 9.95
C GLY A 32 -5.48 3.50 9.26
N SER A 33 -4.17 3.73 9.16
CA SER A 33 -3.62 4.94 8.53
C SER A 33 -3.99 5.01 7.04
N ALA A 34 -4.36 6.20 6.57
CA ALA A 34 -4.59 6.45 5.14
C ALA A 34 -3.26 6.52 4.39
N ASN A 35 -3.11 5.71 3.35
CA ASN A 35 -1.92 5.66 2.50
C ASN A 35 -2.28 6.02 1.06
N LYS A 36 -1.30 6.57 0.35
CA LYS A 36 -1.44 6.91 -1.07
C LYS A 36 -1.53 5.63 -1.90
N THR A 37 -2.42 5.63 -2.89
CA THR A 37 -2.54 4.52 -3.83
C THR A 37 -1.23 4.35 -4.61
N GLY A 38 -0.76 3.12 -4.75
CA GLY A 38 0.54 2.81 -5.37
C GLY A 38 1.72 2.74 -4.39
N THR A 39 1.50 3.01 -3.10
CA THR A 39 2.50 2.69 -2.06
C THR A 39 2.41 1.22 -1.68
N ALA A 40 3.56 0.53 -1.67
CA ALA A 40 3.63 -0.87 -1.25
C ALA A 40 3.62 -1.01 0.29
N LEU A 41 4.20 -0.03 0.99
CA LEU A 41 4.38 -0.01 2.44
C LEU A 41 3.56 1.11 3.07
N CYS A 42 3.05 0.86 4.27
CA CYS A 42 2.35 1.86 5.05
C CYS A 42 3.32 2.91 5.59
N GLY A 43 3.06 4.19 5.34
CA GLY A 43 3.86 5.29 5.89
C GLY A 43 3.70 5.50 7.40
N GLY A 44 2.68 4.90 8.03
CA GLY A 44 2.44 4.98 9.47
C GLY A 44 3.10 3.86 10.27
N CYS A 45 2.95 2.61 9.83
CA CYS A 45 3.45 1.44 10.57
C CYS A 45 4.52 0.61 9.84
N GLY A 46 4.85 0.95 8.59
CA GLY A 46 5.85 0.24 7.78
C GLY A 46 5.41 -1.13 7.24
N LYS A 47 4.20 -1.60 7.54
CA LYS A 47 3.70 -2.90 7.04
C LYS A 47 3.24 -2.82 5.59
N ASN A 48 3.34 -3.93 4.87
CA ASN A 48 2.86 -4.02 3.50
C ASN A 48 1.35 -3.78 3.40
N LEU A 49 0.97 -3.03 2.38
CA LEU A 49 -0.40 -2.66 2.06
C LEU A 49 -1.05 -3.59 1.03
N LEU A 50 -0.23 -4.29 0.25
CA LEU A 50 -0.66 -5.20 -0.83
C LEU A 50 -0.41 -6.68 -0.51
N ASP A 51 0.16 -6.99 0.66
CA ASP A 51 0.55 -8.34 0.99
C ASP A 51 -0.56 -9.07 1.76
N GLN A 52 -1.33 -9.89 1.04
CA GLN A 52 -1.90 -11.12 1.59
C GLN A 52 -1.05 -12.35 1.23
N SER A 53 0.09 -12.18 0.57
CA SER A 53 0.95 -13.30 0.18
C SER A 53 2.27 -12.78 -0.37
N HIS A 54 3.26 -12.60 0.49
CA HIS A 54 4.63 -13.07 0.30
C HIS A 54 5.30 -13.03 1.67
N PRO A 55 5.73 -14.19 2.21
CA PRO A 55 6.59 -14.18 3.38
C PRO A 55 7.84 -13.38 3.00
N VAL A 56 8.04 -12.26 3.68
CA VAL A 56 9.31 -11.56 3.70
C VAL A 56 10.32 -12.61 4.17
N LEU A 57 11.08 -13.17 3.22
CA LEU A 57 12.21 -14.01 3.52
C LEU A 57 13.06 -13.21 4.50
N ALA A 58 13.18 -13.74 5.71
CA ALA A 58 13.95 -13.15 6.79
C ALA A 58 15.34 -12.73 6.26
N PRO A 59 15.91 -11.62 6.73
CA PRO A 59 17.26 -11.25 6.38
C PRO A 59 18.17 -12.46 6.60
N ARG A 60 18.86 -12.89 5.54
CA ARG A 60 19.87 -13.94 5.63
C ARG A 60 20.89 -13.45 6.65
N ASN A 61 20.96 -14.17 7.77
CA ASN A 61 21.96 -13.99 8.80
C ASN A 61 23.34 -13.90 8.10
N PRO A 62 24.12 -12.81 8.23
CA PRO A 62 25.45 -12.79 7.66
C PRO A 62 26.25 -13.89 8.37
N LEU A 63 26.78 -14.83 7.58
CA LEU A 63 27.63 -15.89 8.10
C LEU A 63 28.77 -15.27 8.92
N PRO A 64 29.11 -15.81 10.09
CA PRO A 64 30.30 -15.37 10.81
C PRO A 64 31.52 -15.56 9.91
N TYR A 65 32.37 -14.54 9.82
CA TYR A 65 33.66 -14.68 9.15
C TYR A 65 34.46 -15.81 9.84
N PRO A 66 35.00 -16.78 9.08
CA PRO A 66 35.91 -17.78 9.65
C PRO A 66 37.26 -17.12 10.02
N PRO A 67 38.02 -17.73 10.96
CA PRO A 67 39.20 -17.14 11.59
C PRO A 67 40.38 -16.90 10.64
#